data_AF-A0A1M5X6E2-F1
#
_entry.id   AF-A0A1M5X6E2-F1
#
_cell.length_a   1.000
_cell.length_b   1.000
_cell.length_c   1.000
_cell.angle_alpha   90.00
_cell.angle_beta   90.00
_cell.angle_gamma   90.00
#
_symmetry.space_group_name_H-M   'P 1'
#
loop_
_entity.id
_entity.type
_entity.pdbx_description
1 polymer ?
#
loop_
_entity_poly.entity_id
_entity_poly.type
_entity_poly.pdbx_seq_one_letter_code
_entity_poly.pdbx_strand_id
1 'polypeptide(L)'
;MPLQVFKLRYQMETIKNRRNHTEQELRELIKKAQQIVESISNEAVRLFQAEEIDGEDLHKMLLANEELFRYLNSRYVNDERLNEEVLSMTRTLYDPIVAEKAKLEGKLEGKLEGKLEAARNALIEGIEPTIMN
;
A
#
# COMPACT_ATOMS: atom_id res chain seq x y z
N MET A 1 -3.35 5.75 13.00
CA MET A 1 -2.13 6.48 12.63
C MET A 1 -2.12 7.97 13.03
N PRO A 2 -3.13 8.80 12.69
CA PRO A 2 -3.06 10.26 12.89
C PRO A 2 -2.72 10.70 14.32
N LEU A 3 -3.32 10.06 15.33
CA LEU A 3 -3.05 10.38 16.74
C LEU A 3 -1.59 10.10 17.15
N GLN A 4 -0.98 9.02 16.65
CA GLN A 4 0.42 8.69 16.93
C GLN A 4 1.35 9.74 16.31
N VAL A 5 1.03 10.21 15.11
CA VAL A 5 1.76 11.29 14.43
C VAL A 5 1.66 12.59 15.20
N PHE A 6 0.48 12.97 15.68
CA PHE A 6 0.33 14.16 16.53
C PHE A 6 1.15 14.07 17.81
N LYS A 7 1.17 12.90 18.45
CA LYS A 7 1.97 12.65 19.65
C LYS A 7 3.48 12.76 19.37
N LEU A 8 3.95 12.11 18.31
CA LEU A 8 5.36 12.16 17.88
C LEU A 8 5.76 13.59 17.50
N ARG A 9 4.94 14.28 16.71
CA ARG A 9 5.13 15.69 16.36
C ARG A 9 5.28 16.55 17.59
N TYR A 10 4.38 16.42 18.57
CA TYR A 10 4.46 17.18 19.82
C TYR A 10 5.77 16.90 20.57
N GLN A 11 6.18 15.64 20.66
CA GLN A 11 7.44 15.25 21.30
C GLN A 11 8.66 15.83 20.57
N MET A 12 8.70 15.73 19.24
CA MET A 12 9.78 16.25 18.40
C MET A 12 9.86 17.78 18.44
N GLU A 13 8.74 18.50 18.38
CA GLU A 13 8.70 19.96 18.57
C GLU A 13 9.21 20.36 19.96
N THR A 14 8.79 19.62 21.00
CA THR A 14 9.23 19.89 22.37
C THR A 14 10.75 19.76 22.49
N ILE A 15 11.35 18.76 21.85
CA ILE A 15 12.82 18.58 21.83
C ILE A 15 13.48 19.71 21.04
N LYS A 16 13.02 19.99 19.82
CA LYS A 16 13.60 21.01 18.94
C LYS A 16 13.60 22.41 19.56
N ASN A 17 12.64 22.71 20.43
CA ASN A 17 12.55 24.00 21.14
C ASN A 17 13.45 24.09 22.39
N ARG A 18 14.11 23.01 22.82
CA ARG A 18 15.07 23.05 23.94
C ARG A 18 16.41 23.63 23.48
N ARG A 19 17.04 24.43 24.34
CA ARG A 19 18.36 25.06 24.07
C ARG A 19 19.49 24.05 23.82
N ASN A 20 19.44 22.88 24.48
CA ASN A 20 20.53 21.90 24.51
C ASN A 20 20.10 20.53 23.94
N HIS A 21 19.15 20.51 23.00
CA HIS A 21 18.76 19.25 22.39
C HIS A 21 19.87 18.67 21.53
N THR A 22 19.83 17.35 21.33
CA THR A 22 20.72 16.65 20.40
C THR A 22 19.93 16.17 19.17
N GLU A 23 20.60 16.09 18.02
CA GLU A 23 19.99 15.45 16.84
C GLU A 23 19.65 13.98 17.11
N GLN A 24 20.39 13.32 17.99
CA GLN A 24 20.17 11.93 18.36
C GLN A 24 18.78 11.69 18.98
N GLU A 25 18.30 12.60 19.85
CA GLU A 25 16.95 12.52 20.42
C GLU A 25 15.85 12.52 19.33
N LEU A 26 16.02 13.34 18.28
CA LEU A 26 15.09 13.38 17.15
C LEU A 26 15.21 12.13 16.27
N ARG A 27 16.44 11.61 16.10
CA ARG A 27 16.69 10.36 15.37
C ARG A 27 16.06 9.14 16.04
N GLU A 28 16.05 9.08 17.37
CA GLU A 28 15.36 8.01 18.10
C GLU A 28 13.84 8.08 17.91
N LEU A 29 13.26 9.29 17.96
CA LEU A 29 11.83 9.46 17.73
C LEU A 29 11.42 9.17 16.28
N ILE A 30 12.24 9.49 15.28
CA ILE A 30 11.91 9.16 13.89
C ILE A 30 12.01 7.66 13.63
N LYS A 31 12.96 6.97 14.27
CA LYS A 31 13.02 5.49 14.21
C LYS A 31 11.81 4.84 14.88
N LYS A 32 11.32 5.41 15.98
CA LYS A 32 10.04 4.99 16.56
C LYS A 32 8.86 5.24 15.62
N ALA A 33 8.85 6.37 14.91
CA ALA A 33 7.84 6.65 13.90
C ALA A 33 7.86 5.59 12.80
N GLN A 34 9.03 5.19 12.32
CA GLN A 34 9.21 4.13 11.32
C GLN A 34 8.60 2.80 11.78
N GLN A 35 8.86 2.38 13.02
CA GLN A 35 8.27 1.15 13.60
C GLN A 35 6.74 1.21 13.71
N ILE A 36 6.20 2.38 14.03
CA ILE A 36 4.74 2.59 14.09
C ILE A 36 4.13 2.49 12.68
N VAL A 37 4.79 3.07 11.67
CA VAL A 37 4.38 2.96 10.27
C VAL A 37 4.36 1.50 9.85
N GLU A 38 5.46 0.76 10.06
CA GLU A 38 5.55 -0.67 9.75
C GLU A 38 4.42 -1.47 10.40
N SER A 39 4.18 -1.28 11.69
CA SER A 39 3.13 -1.99 12.44
C SER A 39 1.74 -1.73 11.85
N ILE A 40 1.45 -0.48 11.47
CA ILE A 40 0.15 -0.10 10.91
C ILE A 40 -0.01 -0.60 9.46
N SER A 41 1.08 -0.58 8.67
CA SER A 41 1.05 -1.12 7.31
C SER A 41 0.80 -2.63 7.33
N ASN A 42 1.44 -3.37 8.23
CA ASN A 42 1.21 -4.81 8.39
C ASN A 42 -0.23 -5.11 8.84
N GLU A 43 -0.77 -4.29 9.75
CA GLU A 43 -2.16 -4.42 10.19
C GLU A 43 -3.14 -4.14 9.03
N ALA A 44 -2.88 -3.14 8.19
CA ALA A 44 -3.70 -2.88 7.00
C ALA A 44 -3.71 -4.08 6.04
N VAL A 45 -2.56 -4.72 5.84
CA VAL A 45 -2.46 -5.96 5.04
C VAL A 45 -3.25 -7.10 5.68
N ARG A 46 -3.20 -7.25 7.00
CA ARG A 46 -4.01 -8.25 7.72
C ARG A 46 -5.51 -8.03 7.49
N LEU A 47 -5.98 -6.78 7.57
CA LEU A 47 -7.39 -6.43 7.32
C LEU A 47 -7.80 -6.76 5.88
N PHE A 48 -6.93 -6.47 4.91
CA PHE A 48 -7.17 -6.83 3.51
C PHE A 48 -7.25 -8.34 3.31
N GLN A 49 -6.33 -9.10 3.90
CA GLN A 49 -6.31 -10.56 3.83
C GLN A 49 -7.53 -11.20 4.53
N ALA A 50 -8.08 -10.54 5.54
CA ALA A 50 -9.29 -10.95 6.24
C ALA A 50 -10.58 -10.52 5.52
N GLU A 51 -10.47 -9.90 4.33
CA GLU A 51 -11.59 -9.35 3.56
C GLU A 51 -12.40 -8.28 4.34
N GLU A 52 -11.78 -7.64 5.34
CA GLU A 52 -12.38 -6.56 6.13
C GLU A 52 -12.29 -5.19 5.41
N ILE A 53 -11.33 -5.05 4.49
CA ILE A 53 -11.14 -3.89 3.62
C ILE A 53 -10.79 -4.36 2.20
N ASP A 54 -11.05 -3.52 1.20
CA ASP A 54 -10.65 -3.82 -0.18
C ASP A 54 -9.22 -3.33 -0.53
N GLY A 55 -8.79 -3.60 -1.75
CA GLY A 55 -7.45 -3.21 -2.21
C GLY A 55 -7.27 -1.70 -2.36
N GLU A 56 -8.34 -0.94 -2.62
CA GLU A 56 -8.29 0.52 -2.71
C GLU A 56 -8.13 1.16 -1.33
N ASP A 57 -8.84 0.63 -0.33
CA ASP A 57 -8.70 1.00 1.07
C ASP A 57 -7.28 0.73 1.57
N LEU A 58 -6.74 -0.47 1.29
CA LEU A 58 -5.35 -0.81 1.61
C LEU A 58 -4.38 0.20 0.99
N HIS A 59 -4.53 0.52 -0.29
CA HIS A 59 -3.67 1.49 -0.98
C HIS A 59 -3.70 2.86 -0.29
N LYS A 60 -4.89 3.39 -0.01
CA LYS A 60 -5.08 4.68 0.67
C LYS A 60 -4.45 4.68 2.06
N MET A 61 -4.61 3.59 2.82
CA MET A 61 -4.02 3.46 4.15
C MET A 61 -2.50 3.46 4.10
N LEU A 62 -1.89 2.68 3.21
CA LEU A 62 -0.43 2.63 3.03
C LEU A 62 0.13 4.00 2.59
N LEU A 63 -0.52 4.65 1.63
CA LEU A 63 -0.14 5.97 1.15
C LEU A 63 -0.22 7.02 2.28
N ALA A 64 -1.33 7.06 3.02
CA ALA A 64 -1.48 7.98 4.14
C ALA A 64 -0.40 7.74 5.22
N ASN A 65 -0.05 6.48 5.47
CA ASN A 65 0.96 6.10 6.44
C ASN A 65 2.36 6.60 6.03
N GLU A 66 2.69 6.47 4.74
CA GLU A 66 3.92 6.99 4.15
C GLU A 66 3.99 8.53 4.22
N GLU A 67 2.94 9.23 3.81
CA GLU A 67 2.93 10.71 3.80
C GLU A 67 3.07 11.30 5.20
N LEU A 68 2.43 10.68 6.19
CA LEU A 68 2.55 11.11 7.59
C LEU A 68 3.98 10.92 8.12
N PHE A 69 4.64 9.82 7.75
CA PHE A 69 6.05 9.61 8.07
C PHE A 69 6.94 10.65 7.39
N ARG A 70 6.74 10.87 6.09
CA ARG A 70 7.50 11.84 5.29
C ARG A 70 7.39 13.25 5.87
N TYR A 71 6.20 13.63 6.35
CA TYR A 71 6.00 14.89 7.07
C TYR A 71 6.88 14.98 8.32
N LEU A 72 6.88 13.97 9.19
CA LEU A 72 7.71 13.97 10.39
C LEU A 72 9.21 14.00 10.04
N ASN A 73 9.63 13.17 9.09
CA ASN A 73 11.03 13.09 8.71
C ASN A 73 11.51 14.44 8.14
N SER A 74 10.85 14.97 7.11
CA SER A 74 11.23 16.25 6.49
C SER A 74 11.27 17.42 7.47
N ARG A 75 10.39 17.43 8.47
CA ARG A 75 10.29 18.51 9.45
C ARG A 75 11.36 18.46 10.54
N TYR A 76 11.77 17.27 10.98
CA TYR A 76 12.59 17.09 12.19
C TYR A 76 13.96 16.49 11.96
N VAL A 77 14.16 15.61 10.97
CA VAL A 77 15.42 14.88 10.77
C VAL A 77 15.99 15.06 9.36
N ASN A 78 15.12 15.13 8.35
CA ASN A 78 15.43 15.35 6.95
C ASN A 78 16.43 14.32 6.37
N ASP A 79 16.27 13.03 6.71
CA ASP A 79 17.10 11.94 6.19
C ASP A 79 16.36 11.18 5.10
N GLU A 80 16.71 11.42 3.84
CA GLU A 80 16.01 10.88 2.66
C GLU A 80 15.96 9.35 2.65
N ARG A 81 17.01 8.69 3.15
CA ARG A 81 17.08 7.22 3.24
C ARG A 81 15.94 6.63 4.04
N LEU A 82 15.47 7.34 5.07
CA LEU A 82 14.32 6.89 5.87
C LEU A 82 13.02 6.92 5.08
N ASN A 83 12.85 7.91 4.19
CA ASN A 83 11.69 7.96 3.30
C ASN A 83 11.75 6.79 2.30
N GLU A 84 12.93 6.52 1.74
CA GLU A 84 13.14 5.40 0.82
C GLU A 84 12.87 4.04 1.50
N GLU A 85 13.32 3.85 2.74
CA GLU A 85 13.05 2.64 3.53
C GLU A 85 11.54 2.41 3.69
N VAL A 86 10.79 3.46 4.06
CA VAL A 86 9.33 3.37 4.23
C VAL A 86 8.61 3.13 2.91
N LEU A 87 9.00 3.83 1.84
CA LEU A 87 8.46 3.65 0.49
C LEU A 87 8.71 2.23 -0.05
N SER A 88 9.92 1.70 0.16
CA SER A 88 10.29 0.34 -0.25
C SER A 88 9.43 -0.70 0.48
N MET A 89 9.24 -0.50 1.79
CA MET A 89 8.38 -1.35 2.60
C MET A 89 6.92 -1.32 2.12
N THR A 90 6.33 -0.14 1.91
CA THR A 90 4.91 -0.05 1.47
C THR A 90 4.70 -0.68 0.10
N ARG A 91 5.64 -0.48 -0.84
CA ARG A 91 5.61 -1.15 -2.15
C ARG A 91 5.67 -2.66 -2.05
N THR A 92 6.55 -3.20 -1.21
CA THR A 92 6.67 -4.66 -1.00
C THR A 92 5.38 -5.28 -0.49
N LEU A 93 4.58 -4.52 0.26
CA LEU A 93 3.27 -4.97 0.74
C LEU A 93 2.17 -4.87 -0.33
N TYR A 94 2.22 -3.86 -1.22
CA TYR A 94 1.13 -3.55 -2.14
C TYR A 94 1.31 -4.10 -3.56
N ASP A 95 2.53 -4.07 -4.11
CA ASP A 95 2.80 -4.46 -5.51
C ASP A 95 2.36 -5.91 -5.83
N PRO A 96 2.58 -6.91 -4.95
CA PRO A 96 2.09 -8.27 -5.20
C PRO A 96 0.57 -8.37 -5.32
N ILE A 97 -0.16 -7.53 -4.57
CA ILE A 97 -1.63 -7.50 -4.58
C ILE A 97 -2.14 -6.94 -5.91
N VAL A 98 -1.53 -5.85 -6.38
CA VAL A 98 -1.83 -5.27 -7.69
C VAL A 98 -1.53 -6.26 -8.81
N ALA A 99 -0.38 -6.95 -8.75
CA ALA A 99 0.01 -7.92 -9.76
C ALA A 99 -0.97 -9.11 -9.83
N GLU A 100 -1.41 -9.65 -8.68
CA GLU A 100 -2.38 -10.75 -8.68
C GLU A 100 -3.76 -10.29 -9.18
N LYS A 101 -4.22 -9.08 -8.80
CA LYS A 101 -5.47 -8.51 -9.33
C LYS A 101 -5.42 -8.38 -10.85
N ALA A 102 -4.37 -7.77 -11.40
CA ALA A 102 -4.20 -7.59 -12.84
C ALA A 102 -4.16 -8.93 -13.59
N LYS A 103 -3.52 -9.95 -13.01
CA LYS A 103 -3.47 -11.30 -13.57
C LYS A 103 -4.83 -12.00 -13.57
N LEU A 104 -5.64 -11.81 -12.54
CA LEU A 104 -7.00 -12.35 -12.49
C LEU A 104 -7.91 -11.68 -13.54
N GLU A 105 -7.83 -10.35 -13.65
CA GLU A 105 -8.55 -9.57 -14.66
C GLU A 105 -8.17 -10.02 -16.08
N GLY A 106 -6.87 -10.09 -16.40
CA GLY A 106 -6.41 -10.52 -17.72
C GLY A 106 -6.80 -11.96 -18.07
N LYS A 107 -6.86 -12.88 -17.09
CA LYS A 107 -7.38 -14.24 -17.32
C LYS A 107 -8.87 -14.25 -17.64
N LEU A 108 -9.65 -13.40 -16.97
CA LEU A 108 -11.09 -13.30 -17.19
C LEU A 108 -11.38 -12.71 -18.57
N GLU A 109 -10.69 -11.63 -18.94
CA GLU A 109 -10.77 -11.00 -20.25
C GLU A 109 -10.36 -11.98 -21.36
N GLY A 110 -9.20 -12.63 -21.25
CA GLY A 110 -8.77 -13.61 -22.26
C GLY A 110 -9.73 -14.80 -22.41
N LYS A 111 -10.37 -15.26 -21.32
CA LYS A 111 -11.41 -16.30 -21.40
C LYS A 111 -12.66 -15.80 -22.12
N LEU A 112 -13.05 -14.54 -21.91
CA LEU A 112 -14.19 -13.92 -22.57
C LEU A 112 -13.93 -13.74 -24.07
N GLU A 113 -12.76 -13.21 -24.42
CA GLU A 113 -12.31 -13.04 -25.80
C GLU A 113 -12.24 -14.36 -26.54
N GLY A 114 -11.62 -15.39 -25.95
CA GLY A 114 -11.55 -16.72 -26.57
C GLY A 114 -12.93 -17.36 -26.79
N LYS A 115 -13.88 -17.16 -25.88
CA LYS A 115 -15.27 -17.61 -26.09
C LYS A 115 -15.96 -16.85 -27.22
N LEU A 116 -15.74 -15.54 -27.30
CA LEU A 116 -16.31 -14.70 -28.36
C LEU A 116 -15.73 -15.07 -29.73
N GLU A 117 -14.43 -15.30 -29.81
CA GLU A 117 -13.75 -15.74 -31.02
C GLU A 117 -14.23 -17.13 -31.46
N ALA A 118 -14.31 -18.10 -30.53
CA ALA A 118 -14.85 -19.42 -30.83
C ALA A 118 -16.30 -19.35 -31.35
N ALA A 119 -17.15 -18.54 -30.74
CA ALA A 119 -18.53 -18.34 -31.19
C ALA A 119 -18.60 -17.69 -32.58
N ARG A 120 -17.74 -16.71 -32.85
CA ARG A 120 -17.62 -16.08 -34.19
C ARG A 120 -17.16 -17.09 -35.25
N ASN A 121 -16.16 -17.90 -34.94
CA ASN A 121 -15.63 -18.90 -35.86
C ASN A 121 -16.68 -20.00 -36.13
N ALA A 122 -17.37 -20.50 -35.10
CA ALA A 122 -18.47 -21.44 -35.26
C ALA A 122 -19.59 -20.89 -36.16
N LEU A 123 -19.93 -19.60 -36.04
CA LEU A 123 -20.90 -18.94 -36.90
C LEU A 123 -20.43 -18.85 -38.36
N ILE A 124 -19.14 -18.53 -38.59
CA ILE A 124 -18.55 -18.49 -39.94
C ILE A 124 -18.53 -19.89 -40.57
N GLU A 125 -18.22 -20.92 -39.78
CA GLU A 125 -18.14 -22.31 -40.23
C GLU A 125 -19.52 -22.99 -40.34
N GLY A 126 -20.60 -22.33 -39.92
CA GLY A 126 -21.96 -22.89 -39.95
C GLY A 126 -22.17 -24.04 -38.97
N ILE A 127 -21.41 -24.08 -37.88
CA ILE A 127 -21.54 -25.11 -36.83
C ILE A 127 -22.77 -24.78 -35.97
N GLU A 128 -23.77 -25.66 -36.00
CA GLU A 128 -24.94 -25.53 -35.13
C GLU A 128 -24.62 -25.92 -33.68
N PRO A 129 -25.07 -25.15 -32.68
CA PRO A 129 -24.84 -25.47 -31.28
C PRO A 129 -25.57 -26.76 -30.91
N THR A 130 -24.83 -27.78 -30.47
CA THR A 130 -25.42 -29.01 -29.93
C THR A 130 -25.95 -28.73 -28.53
N ILE A 131 -27.26 -28.59 -28.38
CA ILE A 131 -27.90 -28.48 -27.07
C ILE A 131 -28.11 -29.91 -26.55
N MET A 132 -27.29 -30.33 -25.58
CA MET A 132 -27.55 -31.56 -24.83
C MET A 132 -28.60 -31.28 -23.75
N ASN A 133 -29.78 -31.89 -23.90
CA ASN A 133 -30.87 -31.91 -22.91
C ASN A 133 -30.60 -32.92 -21.80
#